data_AF-A0A935Z5E1-F1
#
_entry.id   AF-A0A935Z5E1-F1
#
_cell.length_a   1.000
_cell.length_b   1.000
_cell.length_c   1.000
_cell.angle_alpha   90.00
_cell.angle_beta   90.00
_cell.angle_gamma   90.00
#
_symmetry.space_group_name_H-M   'P 1'
#
loop_
_entity.id
_entity.type
_entity.pdbx_description
1 polymer ?
#
loop_
_entity_poly.entity_id
_entity_poly.type
_entity_poly.pdbx_seq_one_letter_code
_entity_poly.pdbx_strand_id
1 'polypeptide(L)'
;MRKLVGLVVVSSLALAACHGAPVAEAVMPNQGHDTTQLARCSVAASREQPLVTEWPAPYKARLEALLAEGAVAVEYSGCELRIVDRCKVPGAYAWKRTTLSRDTTDIQDEDDLYTKLPLGAVTLSGQLKMSGSLHVETTVAGQMQLVGKAAQDATTGAECARATHLVTALSVGAFKLVSGGNVAGNAGVEVAGMGGKGSAAQSKSVLRSAGDPTSCEHATKESPDEACKSPIQIFLTPIRRSVPLNTLTPVPEEKG
;
A
#
# COMPACT_ATOMS: atom_id res chain seq x y z
N MET A 1 -80.91 -23.39 -41.96
CA MET A 1 -80.54 -23.59 -40.54
C MET A 1 -79.91 -24.98 -40.42
N ARG A 2 -78.57 -25.04 -40.39
CA ARG A 2 -77.76 -26.27 -40.33
C ARG A 2 -76.69 -26.01 -39.26
N LYS A 3 -76.75 -26.71 -38.12
CA LYS A 3 -75.69 -26.68 -37.10
C LYS A 3 -74.80 -27.90 -37.32
N LEU A 4 -73.62 -27.67 -37.89
CA LEU A 4 -72.49 -28.60 -37.92
C LEU A 4 -71.69 -28.36 -36.63
N VAL A 5 -71.56 -29.40 -35.80
CA VAL A 5 -70.72 -29.42 -34.61
C VAL A 5 -69.29 -29.72 -35.08
N GLY A 6 -68.43 -28.69 -35.05
CA GLY A 6 -67.01 -28.79 -35.40
C GLY A 6 -66.18 -29.11 -34.16
N LEU A 7 -65.47 -30.23 -34.23
CA LEU A 7 -64.47 -30.73 -33.30
C LEU A 7 -63.25 -29.77 -33.29
N VAL A 8 -63.00 -29.05 -32.20
CA VAL A 8 -61.80 -28.22 -32.04
C VAL A 8 -60.72 -29.05 -31.34
N VAL A 9 -59.70 -29.43 -32.12
CA VAL A 9 -58.46 -30.05 -31.65
C VAL A 9 -57.58 -28.96 -31.03
N VAL A 10 -57.31 -29.05 -29.73
CA VAL A 10 -56.35 -28.19 -29.03
C VAL A 10 -54.94 -28.72 -29.32
N SER A 11 -54.21 -28.03 -30.19
CA SER A 11 -52.80 -28.30 -30.49
C SER A 11 -51.92 -27.54 -29.51
N SER A 12 -51.22 -28.25 -28.64
CA SER A 12 -50.29 -27.70 -27.66
C SER A 12 -48.99 -27.27 -28.35
N LEU A 13 -48.74 -25.97 -28.46
CA LEU A 13 -47.43 -25.41 -28.81
C LEU A 13 -46.45 -25.65 -27.65
N ALA A 14 -45.49 -26.55 -27.84
CA ALA A 14 -44.33 -26.66 -26.97
C ALA A 14 -43.35 -25.51 -27.27
N LEU A 15 -43.20 -24.57 -26.34
CA LEU A 15 -42.10 -23.61 -26.36
C LEU A 15 -40.79 -24.34 -26.07
N ALA A 16 -39.91 -24.42 -27.07
CA ALA A 16 -38.52 -24.78 -26.88
C ALA A 16 -37.82 -23.65 -26.10
N ALA A 17 -37.68 -23.83 -24.78
CA ALA A 17 -36.85 -22.99 -23.95
C ALA A 17 -35.38 -23.32 -24.23
N CYS A 18 -34.68 -22.40 -24.91
CA CYS A 18 -33.23 -22.39 -24.96
C CYS A 18 -32.68 -22.27 -23.54
N HIS A 19 -32.27 -23.40 -22.97
CA HIS A 19 -31.53 -23.42 -21.72
C HIS A 19 -30.11 -22.90 -22.01
N GLY A 20 -29.91 -21.60 -21.83
CA GLY A 20 -28.59 -21.03 -21.71
C GLY A 20 -27.85 -21.73 -20.58
N ALA A 21 -26.69 -22.29 -20.88
CA ALA A 21 -25.80 -22.84 -19.86
C ALA A 21 -25.51 -21.76 -18.80
N PRO A 22 -25.46 -22.11 -17.51
CA PRO A 22 -25.02 -21.16 -16.49
C PRO A 22 -23.59 -20.75 -16.83
N VAL A 23 -23.40 -19.47 -17.14
CA VAL A 23 -22.08 -18.85 -17.17
C VAL A 23 -21.53 -19.05 -15.76
N ALA A 24 -20.47 -19.82 -15.62
CA ALA A 24 -19.75 -19.92 -14.36
C ALA A 24 -19.22 -18.53 -14.04
N GLU A 25 -19.94 -17.78 -13.20
CA GLU A 25 -19.35 -16.64 -12.51
C GLU A 25 -18.11 -17.17 -11.81
N ALA A 26 -16.95 -16.61 -12.16
CA ALA A 26 -15.72 -16.86 -11.45
C ALA A 26 -15.97 -16.47 -9.98
N VAL A 27 -16.23 -17.46 -9.14
CA VAL A 27 -16.32 -17.29 -7.70
C VAL A 27 -14.95 -16.79 -7.27
N MET A 28 -14.88 -15.49 -6.98
CA MET A 28 -13.71 -14.92 -6.31
C MET A 28 -13.55 -15.67 -4.98
N PRO A 29 -12.39 -16.28 -4.71
CA PRO A 29 -12.18 -16.93 -3.43
C PRO A 29 -12.25 -15.86 -2.33
N ASN A 30 -13.13 -16.13 -1.35
CA ASN A 30 -13.44 -15.33 -0.17
C ASN A 30 -14.23 -14.02 -0.38
N GLN A 31 -15.51 -14.08 -0.01
CA GLN A 31 -16.40 -12.96 0.31
C GLN A 31 -15.95 -12.21 1.59
N GLY A 32 -14.68 -11.86 1.72
CA GLY A 32 -14.16 -11.00 2.78
C GLY A 32 -14.16 -11.58 4.22
N HIS A 33 -14.34 -12.89 4.41
CA HIS A 33 -14.43 -13.51 5.74
C HIS A 33 -13.23 -14.42 6.11
N ASP A 34 -12.11 -14.30 5.40
CA ASP A 34 -10.88 -14.97 5.82
C ASP A 34 -10.12 -14.09 6.81
N THR A 35 -10.07 -14.57 8.05
CA THR A 35 -9.45 -13.86 9.18
C THR A 35 -7.95 -14.09 9.26
N THR A 36 -7.36 -14.87 8.34
CA THR A 36 -5.92 -15.09 8.32
C THR A 36 -5.17 -13.79 8.08
N GLN A 37 -3.97 -13.68 8.64
CA GLN A 37 -3.08 -12.55 8.44
C GLN A 37 -2.83 -12.25 6.94
N LEU A 38 -2.78 -13.31 6.11
CA LEU A 38 -2.62 -13.20 4.66
C LEU A 38 -3.85 -12.58 3.96
N ALA A 39 -5.06 -12.93 4.39
CA ALA A 39 -6.30 -12.38 3.84
C ALA A 39 -6.56 -10.92 4.24
N ARG A 40 -6.17 -10.53 5.47
CA ARG A 40 -6.20 -9.12 5.89
C ARG A 40 -5.25 -8.25 5.05
N CYS A 41 -4.14 -8.82 4.58
CA CYS A 41 -3.17 -8.12 3.73
C CYS A 41 -3.46 -8.15 2.22
N SER A 42 -4.33 -9.05 1.73
CA SER A 42 -4.70 -9.07 0.30
C SER A 42 -5.66 -7.94 -0.06
N VAL A 43 -6.34 -7.36 0.93
CA VAL A 43 -7.33 -6.28 0.77
C VAL A 43 -6.73 -4.89 1.03
N ALA A 44 -5.48 -4.79 1.47
CA ALA A 44 -4.85 -3.50 1.76
C ALA A 44 -4.70 -2.65 0.49
N ALA A 45 -5.46 -1.56 0.42
CA ALA A 45 -5.50 -0.58 -0.67
C ALA A 45 -4.14 0.10 -0.98
N SER A 46 -3.10 -0.18 -0.19
CA SER A 46 -1.79 0.50 -0.23
C SER A 46 -0.66 -0.31 -0.85
N ARG A 47 -0.90 -1.48 -1.46
CA ARG A 47 0.21 -2.29 -2.02
C ARG A 47 1.08 -1.50 -2.99
N GLU A 48 0.50 -0.66 -3.82
CA GLU A 48 1.25 0.17 -4.76
C GLU A 48 1.83 1.44 -4.12
N GLN A 49 1.35 1.85 -2.95
CA GLN A 49 1.70 3.12 -2.32
C GLN A 49 1.93 2.98 -0.81
N PRO A 50 2.80 2.08 -0.34
CA PRO A 50 2.96 1.83 1.08
C PRO A 50 3.73 2.96 1.78
N LEU A 51 3.38 3.19 3.04
CA LEU A 51 4.15 4.05 3.93
C LEU A 51 5.46 3.34 4.32
N VAL A 52 6.57 4.07 4.25
CA VAL A 52 7.88 3.59 4.74
C VAL A 52 8.26 4.23 6.07
N THR A 53 7.38 5.07 6.62
CA THR A 53 7.49 5.63 7.98
C THR A 53 7.45 4.54 9.06
N GLU A 54 6.79 3.42 8.79
CA GLU A 54 6.72 2.24 9.66
C GLU A 54 8.00 1.40 9.67
N TRP A 55 8.92 1.62 8.73
CA TRP A 55 10.17 0.87 8.67
C TRP A 55 11.15 1.26 9.78
N PRO A 56 11.89 0.30 10.35
CA PRO A 56 13.03 0.57 11.21
C PRO A 56 14.03 1.51 10.53
N ALA A 57 14.69 2.36 11.32
CA ALA A 57 15.63 3.36 10.81
C ALA A 57 16.73 2.77 9.90
N PRO A 58 17.39 1.63 10.21
CA PRO A 58 18.41 1.06 9.32
C PRO A 58 17.87 0.65 7.95
N TYR A 59 16.64 0.14 7.90
CA TYR A 59 16.03 -0.30 6.64
C TYR A 59 15.63 0.89 5.76
N LYS A 60 15.18 1.98 6.39
CA LYS A 60 14.94 3.25 5.68
C LYS A 60 16.23 3.90 5.17
N ALA A 61 17.28 3.96 5.99
CA ALA A 61 18.58 4.47 5.57
C ALA A 61 19.17 3.67 4.39
N ARG A 62 18.91 2.36 4.36
CA ARG A 62 19.28 1.52 3.22
C ARG A 62 18.52 1.89 1.94
N LEU A 63 17.22 2.18 2.04
CA LEU A 63 16.45 2.68 0.89
C LEU A 63 17.04 4.00 0.38
N GLU A 64 17.29 4.96 1.27
CA GLU A 64 17.89 6.26 0.92
C GLU A 64 19.22 6.11 0.18
N ALA A 65 20.12 5.24 0.68
CA ALA A 65 21.40 4.98 0.02
C ALA A 65 21.22 4.43 -1.41
N LEU A 66 20.30 3.48 -1.60
CA LEU A 66 20.06 2.87 -2.91
C LEU A 66 19.42 3.84 -3.90
N LEU A 67 18.54 4.73 -3.44
CA LEU A 67 17.92 5.77 -4.28
C LEU A 67 18.96 6.76 -4.85
N ALA A 68 20.06 6.96 -4.14
CA ALA A 68 21.17 7.79 -4.62
C ALA A 68 22.03 7.08 -5.68
N GLU A 69 22.00 5.74 -5.73
CA GLU A 69 22.79 4.94 -6.68
C GLU A 69 22.03 4.62 -7.98
N GLY A 70 20.72 4.41 -7.90
CA GLY A 70 19.94 3.92 -9.04
C GLY A 70 18.46 3.70 -8.73
N ALA A 71 17.73 3.13 -9.69
CA ALA A 71 16.34 2.75 -9.46
C ALA A 71 16.26 1.55 -8.50
N VAL A 72 15.29 1.58 -7.59
CA VAL A 72 15.15 0.55 -6.55
C VAL A 72 14.09 -0.47 -6.91
N ALA A 73 14.48 -1.74 -7.00
CA ALA A 73 13.57 -2.87 -7.20
C ALA A 73 13.17 -3.51 -5.87
N VAL A 74 11.90 -3.91 -5.76
CA VAL A 74 11.34 -4.51 -4.54
C VAL A 74 10.53 -5.77 -4.85
N GLU A 75 10.48 -6.67 -3.87
CA GLU A 75 9.72 -7.91 -3.84
C GLU A 75 8.59 -7.78 -2.84
N TYR A 76 7.35 -7.98 -3.31
CA TYR A 76 6.22 -8.25 -2.43
C TYR A 76 6.06 -9.76 -2.26
N SER A 77 6.11 -10.22 -1.01
CA SER A 77 5.79 -11.59 -0.64
C SER A 77 4.82 -11.58 0.55
N GLY A 78 3.58 -12.02 0.33
CA GLY A 78 2.53 -11.89 1.34
C GLY A 78 2.26 -10.42 1.69
N CYS A 79 2.52 -10.04 2.95
CA CYS A 79 2.43 -8.66 3.46
C CYS A 79 3.79 -7.95 3.53
N GLU A 80 4.88 -8.64 3.19
CA GLU A 80 6.22 -8.10 3.35
C GLU A 80 6.68 -7.42 2.07
N LEU A 81 7.34 -6.27 2.25
CA LEU A 81 8.02 -5.55 1.19
C LEU A 81 9.53 -5.56 1.40
N ARG A 82 10.24 -6.21 0.48
CA ARG A 82 11.67 -6.43 0.57
C ARG A 82 12.42 -5.75 -0.56
N ILE A 83 13.47 -5.01 -0.24
CA ILE A 83 14.38 -4.45 -1.27
C ILE A 83 15.19 -5.60 -1.89
N VAL A 84 15.19 -5.68 -3.22
CA VAL A 84 15.99 -6.66 -3.99
C VAL A 84 17.34 -6.03 -4.31
N ASP A 85 18.23 -6.04 -3.33
CA ASP A 85 19.51 -5.33 -3.34
C ASP A 85 20.49 -5.67 -4.46
N ARG A 86 20.51 -6.93 -4.89
CA ARG A 86 21.34 -7.39 -6.01
C ARG A 86 20.81 -6.93 -7.37
N CYS A 87 19.53 -6.57 -7.46
CA CYS A 87 18.96 -6.07 -8.70
C CYS A 87 19.38 -4.61 -8.93
N LYS A 88 20.51 -4.42 -9.62
CA LYS A 88 21.01 -3.09 -9.98
C LYS A 88 20.29 -2.59 -11.23
N VAL A 89 19.45 -1.57 -11.06
CA VAL A 89 18.66 -0.98 -12.14
C VAL A 89 19.13 0.45 -12.41
N PRO A 90 19.55 0.78 -13.65
CA PRO A 90 19.94 2.14 -13.99
C PRO A 90 18.74 3.08 -13.90
N GLY A 91 18.95 4.25 -13.31
CA GLY A 91 17.94 5.29 -13.17
C GLY A 91 18.41 6.37 -12.22
N ALA A 92 17.72 7.50 -12.22
CA ALA A 92 17.94 8.57 -11.25
C ALA A 92 16.60 9.12 -10.80
N TYR A 93 16.55 9.69 -9.60
CA TYR A 93 15.34 10.33 -9.10
C TYR A 93 15.48 11.85 -9.18
N ALA A 94 14.51 12.50 -9.84
CA ALA A 94 14.43 13.94 -9.96
C ALA A 94 13.47 14.51 -8.90
N TRP A 95 13.91 15.57 -8.22
CA TRP A 95 13.09 16.30 -7.26
C TRP A 95 11.98 17.07 -7.95
N LYS A 96 10.79 17.06 -7.32
CA LYS A 96 9.67 17.91 -7.67
C LYS A 96 9.00 18.42 -6.40
N ARG A 97 9.21 19.70 -6.12
CA ARG A 97 8.52 20.41 -5.03
C ARG A 97 7.01 20.38 -5.24
N THR A 98 6.26 20.17 -4.17
CA THR A 98 4.80 20.32 -4.13
C THR A 98 4.40 21.40 -3.14
N THR A 99 3.09 21.64 -3.01
CA THR A 99 2.59 22.35 -1.83
C THR A 99 2.92 21.52 -0.58
N LEU A 100 3.32 22.21 0.49
CA LEU A 100 3.56 21.58 1.78
C LEU A 100 2.26 20.96 2.28
N SER A 101 2.28 19.66 2.54
CA SER A 101 1.13 18.92 3.07
C SER A 101 1.46 18.35 4.44
N ARG A 102 0.51 18.42 5.37
CA ARG A 102 0.62 17.83 6.70
C ARG A 102 -0.56 16.90 6.92
N ASP A 103 -0.29 15.73 7.46
CA ASP A 103 -1.32 14.73 7.72
C ASP A 103 -1.04 14.00 9.04
N THR A 104 -2.11 13.52 9.67
CA THR A 104 -2.05 12.68 10.87
C THR A 104 -2.90 11.45 10.66
N THR A 105 -2.26 10.28 10.71
CA THR A 105 -2.95 8.99 10.64
C THR A 105 -3.05 8.40 12.04
N ASP A 106 -4.27 8.30 12.55
CA ASP A 106 -4.56 7.66 13.85
C ASP A 106 -4.81 6.16 13.67
N ILE A 107 -4.27 5.35 14.59
CA ILE A 107 -4.43 3.90 14.66
C ILE A 107 -4.91 3.57 16.07
N GLN A 108 -6.16 3.09 16.18
CA GLN A 108 -6.81 2.83 17.47
C GLN A 108 -6.87 1.34 17.83
N ASP A 109 -6.83 0.47 16.83
CA ASP A 109 -6.93 -0.96 17.02
C ASP A 109 -6.11 -1.75 15.99
N GLU A 110 -6.12 -3.08 16.13
CA GLU A 110 -5.31 -3.98 15.33
C GLU A 110 -5.78 -3.97 13.86
N ASP A 111 -7.08 -3.83 13.58
CA ASP A 111 -7.59 -3.78 12.21
C ASP A 111 -7.19 -2.48 11.51
N ASP A 112 -7.24 -1.35 12.21
CA ASP A 112 -6.67 -0.07 11.81
C ASP A 112 -5.18 -0.20 11.46
N LEU A 113 -4.42 -0.89 12.31
CA LEU A 113 -2.98 -1.07 12.14
C LEU A 113 -2.67 -1.86 10.86
N TYR A 114 -3.33 -3.00 10.65
CA TYR A 114 -3.13 -3.81 9.45
C TYR A 114 -3.63 -3.12 8.17
N THR A 115 -4.57 -2.19 8.28
CA THR A 115 -5.09 -1.42 7.14
C THR A 115 -4.17 -0.27 6.76
N LYS A 116 -3.71 0.50 7.75
CA LYS A 116 -2.98 1.76 7.55
C LYS A 116 -1.46 1.59 7.52
N LEU A 117 -0.93 0.63 8.27
CA LEU A 117 0.50 0.35 8.44
C LEU A 117 0.81 -1.15 8.28
N PRO A 118 0.55 -1.71 7.08
CA PRO A 118 0.65 -3.15 6.86
C PRO A 118 2.07 -3.69 6.95
N LEU A 119 3.11 -2.94 6.57
CA LEU A 119 4.49 -3.48 6.54
C LEU A 119 5.10 -3.59 7.93
N GLY A 120 4.66 -2.74 8.87
CA GLY A 120 5.11 -2.67 10.25
C GLY A 120 4.14 -3.31 11.24
N ALA A 121 2.95 -3.70 10.81
CA ALA A 121 1.85 -4.15 11.67
C ALA A 121 2.28 -5.20 12.70
N VAL A 122 3.02 -6.23 12.30
CA VAL A 122 3.51 -7.29 13.21
C VAL A 122 4.37 -6.71 14.33
N THR A 123 5.31 -5.83 13.98
CA THR A 123 6.21 -5.21 14.96
C THR A 123 5.51 -4.17 15.84
N LEU A 124 4.49 -3.50 15.29
CA LEU A 124 3.76 -2.41 15.94
C LEU A 124 2.59 -2.89 16.80
N SER A 125 2.09 -4.11 16.57
CA SER A 125 0.95 -4.68 17.31
C SER A 125 1.22 -4.76 18.82
N GLY A 126 2.44 -5.12 19.22
CA GLY A 126 2.83 -5.13 20.63
C GLY A 126 2.80 -3.74 21.25
N GLN A 127 3.32 -2.75 20.53
CA GLN A 127 3.31 -1.37 20.99
C GLN A 127 1.88 -0.82 21.10
N LEU A 128 1.02 -1.09 20.10
CA LEU A 128 -0.38 -0.70 20.13
C LEU A 128 -1.12 -1.31 21.32
N LYS A 129 -0.93 -2.60 21.60
CA LYS A 129 -1.52 -3.29 22.76
C LYS A 129 -1.08 -2.68 24.08
N MET A 130 0.14 -2.16 24.15
CA MET A 130 0.68 -1.51 25.34
C MET A 130 0.21 -0.05 25.50
N SER A 131 0.14 0.72 24.42
CA SER A 131 -0.13 2.17 24.48
C SER A 131 -1.59 2.56 24.20
N GLY A 132 -2.41 1.63 23.69
CA GLY A 132 -3.80 1.86 23.31
C GLY A 132 -4.00 2.55 21.96
N SER A 133 -3.06 3.39 21.53
CA SER A 133 -3.10 4.06 20.22
C SER A 133 -1.71 4.25 19.62
N LEU A 134 -1.65 4.42 18.29
CA LEU A 134 -0.49 4.89 17.55
C LEU A 134 -0.89 6.06 16.64
N HIS A 135 0.03 6.99 16.39
CA HIS A 135 -0.21 8.13 15.51
C HIS A 135 0.99 8.35 14.59
N VAL A 136 0.73 8.53 13.29
CA VAL A 136 1.74 8.91 12.30
C VAL A 136 1.49 10.33 11.87
N GLU A 137 2.36 11.24 12.30
CA GLU A 137 2.39 12.63 11.89
C GLU A 137 3.36 12.76 10.70
N THR A 138 2.92 13.29 9.57
CA THR A 138 3.76 13.50 8.37
C THR A 138 3.75 14.95 7.92
N THR A 139 4.86 15.39 7.35
CA THR A 139 4.98 16.67 6.64
C THR A 139 5.72 16.41 5.33
N VAL A 140 5.03 16.58 4.19
CA VAL A 140 5.53 16.29 2.85
C VAL A 140 5.80 17.59 2.10
N ALA A 141 7.03 17.76 1.61
CA ALA A 141 7.45 18.95 0.86
C ALA A 141 7.45 18.74 -0.67
N GLY A 142 7.43 17.49 -1.11
CA GLY A 142 7.46 17.14 -2.52
C GLY A 142 7.69 15.67 -2.77
N GLN A 143 8.09 15.34 -3.99
CA GLN A 143 8.39 13.98 -4.40
C GLN A 143 9.74 13.90 -5.09
N MET A 144 10.41 12.76 -5.00
CA MET A 144 11.39 12.38 -5.99
C MET A 144 10.79 11.35 -6.94
N GLN A 145 10.99 11.55 -8.24
CA GLN A 145 10.38 10.74 -9.30
C GLN A 145 11.46 10.13 -10.15
N LEU A 146 11.37 8.83 -10.40
CA LEU A 146 12.29 8.10 -11.26
C LEU A 146 12.21 8.67 -12.68
N VAL A 147 13.35 9.06 -13.23
CA VAL A 147 13.49 9.58 -14.59
C VAL A 147 14.24 8.60 -15.48
N GLY A 148 13.84 8.54 -16.75
CA GLY A 148 14.43 7.69 -17.79
C GLY A 148 13.62 6.43 -18.10
N LYS A 149 13.64 6.00 -19.37
CA LYS A 149 12.90 4.81 -19.86
C LYS A 149 13.60 3.48 -19.53
N ALA A 150 14.93 3.50 -19.37
CA ALA A 150 15.76 2.30 -19.25
C ALA A 150 15.52 1.47 -17.97
N ALA A 151 14.91 2.06 -16.94
CA ALA A 151 14.75 1.41 -15.64
C ALA A 151 13.75 0.23 -15.66
N GLN A 152 12.74 0.27 -16.53
CA GLN A 152 11.73 -0.79 -16.60
C GLN A 152 12.25 -2.00 -17.39
N ASP A 153 12.98 -1.77 -18.49
CA ASP A 153 13.52 -2.82 -19.35
C ASP A 153 14.78 -3.52 -18.77
N ALA A 154 15.47 -2.87 -17.83
CA ALA A 154 16.70 -3.38 -17.20
C ALA A 154 16.46 -4.38 -16.04
N THR A 155 15.22 -4.80 -15.80
CA THR A 155 14.83 -5.71 -14.72
C THR A 155 14.84 -7.20 -15.10
N THR A 156 15.52 -7.55 -16.21
CA THR A 156 15.45 -8.86 -16.87
C THR A 156 16.53 -9.86 -16.43
N GLY A 157 17.54 -9.43 -15.66
CA GLY A 157 18.64 -10.28 -15.19
C GLY A 157 18.28 -11.22 -14.03
N ALA A 158 19.08 -12.28 -13.82
CA ALA A 158 18.88 -13.26 -12.74
C ALA A 158 18.87 -12.62 -11.33
N GLU A 159 19.64 -11.54 -11.14
CA GLU A 159 19.66 -10.78 -9.88
C GLU A 159 18.34 -10.07 -9.59
N CYS A 160 17.56 -9.79 -10.63
CA CYS A 160 16.23 -9.18 -10.58
C CYS A 160 15.09 -10.22 -10.61
N ALA A 161 15.38 -11.52 -10.62
CA ALA A 161 14.38 -12.58 -10.80
C ALA A 161 13.28 -12.59 -9.72
N ARG A 162 13.54 -12.02 -8.53
CA ARG A 162 12.54 -11.88 -7.46
C ARG A 162 11.89 -10.50 -7.40
N ALA A 163 12.37 -9.53 -8.18
CA ALA A 163 11.78 -8.20 -8.21
C ALA A 163 10.37 -8.28 -8.81
N THR A 164 9.41 -7.72 -8.07
CA THR A 164 8.00 -7.66 -8.45
C THR A 164 7.58 -6.26 -8.87
N HIS A 165 8.17 -5.24 -8.25
CA HIS A 165 7.86 -3.84 -8.50
C HIS A 165 9.15 -3.01 -8.54
N LEU A 166 9.04 -1.85 -9.20
CA LEU A 166 10.03 -0.79 -9.19
C LEU A 166 9.50 0.38 -8.37
N VAL A 167 10.35 1.00 -7.54
CA VAL A 167 10.03 2.26 -6.86
C VAL A 167 10.12 3.38 -7.91
N THR A 168 8.98 3.90 -8.35
CA THR A 168 8.93 4.92 -9.41
C THR A 168 8.81 6.34 -8.88
N ALA A 169 8.35 6.51 -7.65
CA ALA A 169 8.41 7.79 -6.95
C ALA A 169 8.41 7.59 -5.44
N LEU A 170 8.68 8.67 -4.70
CA LEU A 170 8.49 8.72 -3.26
C LEU A 170 8.12 10.11 -2.81
N SER A 171 7.18 10.17 -1.86
CA SER A 171 6.92 11.37 -1.07
C SER A 171 8.07 11.59 -0.10
N VAL A 172 8.57 12.82 -0.06
CA VAL A 172 9.73 13.20 0.72
C VAL A 172 9.36 14.29 1.72
N GLY A 173 9.82 14.10 2.95
CA GLY A 173 9.72 15.13 3.97
C GLY A 173 10.21 14.70 5.36
N ALA A 174 9.40 14.95 6.38
CA ALA A 174 9.65 14.55 7.76
C ALA A 174 8.44 13.82 8.37
N PHE A 175 8.68 12.96 9.36
CA PHE A 175 7.60 12.26 10.05
C PHE A 175 7.93 11.89 11.49
N LYS A 176 6.89 11.65 12.29
CA LYS A 176 6.96 11.05 13.63
C LYS A 176 5.88 9.99 13.77
N LEU A 177 6.27 8.79 14.18
CA LEU A 177 5.38 7.73 14.63
C LEU A 177 5.50 7.63 16.15
N VAL A 178 4.38 7.82 16.82
CA VAL A 178 4.29 7.94 18.28
C VAL A 178 3.25 6.96 18.82
N SER A 179 3.43 6.53 20.06
CA SER A 179 2.49 5.67 20.77
C SER A 179 1.86 6.37 21.95
N GLY A 180 0.56 6.20 22.13
CA GLY A 180 -0.22 6.72 23.25
C GLY A 180 -0.57 8.20 23.16
N GLY A 181 -1.62 8.59 23.91
CA GLY A 181 -2.19 9.93 23.97
C GLY A 181 -3.12 10.24 22.79
N ASN A 182 -4.26 10.90 23.02
CA ASN A 182 -5.12 11.38 21.92
C ASN A 182 -4.45 12.57 21.20
N VAL A 183 -4.21 12.47 19.88
CA VAL A 183 -3.71 13.59 19.05
C VAL A 183 -4.83 14.59 18.66
N ALA A 184 -6.06 14.36 19.12
CA ALA A 184 -7.15 15.34 19.05
C ALA A 184 -6.96 16.44 20.11
N GLY A 185 -6.02 17.35 19.87
CA GLY A 185 -5.65 18.42 20.80
C GLY A 185 -5.37 19.76 20.12
N ASN A 186 -6.04 20.10 19.01
CA ASN A 186 -6.17 21.49 18.57
C ASN A 186 -7.24 22.20 19.42
N ALA A 187 -6.99 22.34 20.72
CA ALA A 187 -7.69 23.25 21.62
C ALA A 187 -6.90 23.28 22.91
N GLY A 188 -6.54 24.48 23.37
CA GLY A 188 -5.96 24.66 24.69
C GLY A 188 -6.83 23.98 25.72
N VAL A 189 -6.32 22.92 26.32
CA VAL A 189 -6.85 22.39 27.56
C VAL A 189 -5.69 22.32 28.52
N GLU A 190 -5.52 23.43 29.25
CA GLU A 190 -4.94 23.41 30.58
C GLU A 190 -5.80 22.45 31.42
N VAL A 191 -5.40 21.18 31.52
CA VAL A 191 -6.01 20.25 32.47
C VAL A 191 -5.04 20.01 33.63
N ALA A 192 -5.43 20.61 34.75
CA ALA A 192 -5.23 20.12 36.12
C ALA A 192 -3.82 20.17 36.70
N GLY A 193 -3.40 21.39 37.02
CA GLY A 193 -2.44 21.67 38.09
C GLY A 193 -3.11 22.24 39.34
N MET A 194 -4.21 21.66 39.86
CA MET A 194 -4.69 21.97 41.22
C MET A 194 -5.68 20.90 41.72
N GLY A 195 -5.21 19.97 42.57
CA GLY A 195 -6.04 19.15 43.46
C GLY A 195 -6.17 17.66 43.14
N GLY A 196 -5.38 16.82 43.83
CA GLY A 196 -5.78 15.49 44.32
C GLY A 196 -6.08 14.34 43.33
N LYS A 197 -5.31 13.25 43.49
CA LYS A 197 -5.34 11.93 42.80
C LYS A 197 -4.68 11.88 41.41
N GLY A 198 -3.70 10.98 41.30
CA GLY A 198 -2.77 10.86 40.18
C GLY A 198 -3.47 10.73 38.83
N SER A 199 -3.31 11.78 38.03
CA SER A 199 -3.55 11.72 36.59
C SER A 199 -2.37 10.99 35.98
N ALA A 200 -2.58 9.75 35.55
CA ALA A 200 -1.63 9.08 34.68
C ALA A 200 -1.50 9.92 33.41
N ALA A 201 -0.46 10.76 33.34
CA ALA A 201 -0.04 11.36 32.09
C ALA A 201 0.21 10.20 31.14
N GLN A 202 -0.70 9.97 30.18
CA GLN A 202 -0.52 8.93 29.18
C GLN A 202 0.83 9.19 28.51
N SER A 203 1.78 8.30 28.74
CA SER A 203 3.15 8.47 28.30
C SER A 203 3.21 8.38 26.78
N LYS A 204 3.27 9.53 26.10
CA LYS A 204 3.57 9.61 24.66
C LYS A 204 5.02 9.18 24.47
N SER A 205 5.25 8.13 23.67
CA SER A 205 6.60 7.67 23.31
C SER A 205 6.83 7.80 21.81
N VAL A 206 7.98 8.34 21.41
CA VAL A 206 8.38 8.39 20.00
C VAL A 206 8.97 7.05 19.63
N LEU A 207 8.31 6.34 18.71
CA LEU A 207 8.76 5.03 18.23
C LEU A 207 9.73 5.16 17.08
N ARG A 208 9.39 6.03 16.13
CA ARG A 208 10.17 6.27 14.91
C ARG A 208 10.02 7.72 14.50
N SER A 209 11.09 8.31 13.99
CA SER A 209 11.06 9.65 13.42
C SER A 209 12.18 9.82 12.42
N ALA A 210 12.00 10.72 11.47
CA ALA A 210 13.07 11.18 10.60
C ALA A 210 12.77 12.61 10.12
N GLY A 211 13.83 13.40 10.01
CA GLY A 211 13.75 14.80 9.63
C GLY A 211 13.12 15.71 10.68
N ASP A 212 13.00 16.98 10.31
CA ASP A 212 12.38 18.05 11.07
C ASP A 212 11.21 18.67 10.26
N PRO A 213 9.95 18.55 10.74
CA PRO A 213 8.77 19.10 10.06
C PRO A 213 8.82 20.60 9.77
N THR A 214 9.52 21.39 10.58
CA THR A 214 9.64 22.84 10.36
C THR A 214 10.55 23.15 9.19
N SER A 215 11.66 22.43 9.03
CA SER A 215 12.60 22.61 7.92
C SER A 215 11.99 22.31 6.55
N CYS A 216 10.87 21.58 6.49
CA CYS A 216 10.13 21.34 5.25
C CYS A 216 9.62 22.61 4.56
N GLU A 217 9.44 23.69 5.31
CA GLU A 217 9.04 25.00 4.76
C GLU A 217 10.13 25.63 3.89
N HIS A 218 11.39 25.22 4.10
CA HIS A 218 12.56 25.75 3.40
C HIS A 218 12.90 25.00 2.10
N ALA A 219 12.14 23.97 1.73
CA ALA A 219 12.34 23.25 0.47
C ALA A 219 12.16 24.18 -0.74
N THR A 220 13.10 24.11 -1.68
CA THR A 220 13.12 24.94 -2.90
C THR A 220 12.57 24.15 -4.09
N LYS A 221 12.47 24.80 -5.26
CA LYS A 221 12.06 24.11 -6.49
C LYS A 221 13.12 23.10 -6.94
N GLU A 222 14.38 23.36 -6.59
CA GLU A 222 15.56 22.64 -7.04
C GLU A 222 15.94 21.49 -6.11
N SER A 223 15.71 21.62 -4.80
CA SER A 223 16.05 20.57 -3.82
C SER A 223 15.15 20.58 -2.58
N PRO A 224 14.98 19.43 -1.91
CA PRO A 224 14.44 19.40 -0.55
C PRO A 224 15.43 20.06 0.43
N ASP A 225 14.95 20.38 1.63
CA ASP A 225 15.82 20.75 2.75
C ASP A 225 16.53 19.50 3.31
N GLU A 226 17.76 19.65 3.77
CA GLU A 226 18.58 18.55 4.30
C GLU A 226 17.96 17.85 5.51
N ALA A 227 17.22 18.59 6.33
CA ALA A 227 16.46 18.07 7.46
C ALA A 227 15.02 17.65 7.06
N CYS A 228 14.59 17.83 5.82
CA CYS A 228 13.27 17.42 5.34
C CYS A 228 13.37 16.60 4.03
N LYS A 229 14.26 15.60 4.03
CA LYS A 229 14.48 14.70 2.88
C LYS A 229 14.27 13.21 3.14
N SER A 230 13.57 12.84 4.22
CA SER A 230 13.26 11.44 4.51
C SER A 230 12.17 10.91 3.57
N PRO A 231 12.29 9.68 3.03
CA PRO A 231 11.18 8.98 2.41
C PRO A 231 10.03 8.79 3.41
N ILE A 232 8.80 9.11 2.99
CA ILE A 232 7.57 8.95 3.77
C ILE A 232 6.73 7.83 3.19
N GLN A 233 6.51 7.87 1.88
CA GLN A 233 5.69 6.92 1.13
C GLN A 233 6.40 6.61 -0.18
N ILE A 234 6.40 5.35 -0.60
CA ILE A 234 6.94 4.94 -1.90
C ILE A 234 5.81 4.62 -2.85
N PHE A 235 6.00 4.89 -4.13
CA PHE A 235 5.08 4.58 -5.21
C PHE A 235 5.71 3.51 -6.08
N LEU A 236 4.95 2.44 -6.30
CA LEU A 236 5.43 1.22 -6.92
C LEU A 236 4.74 1.02 -8.27
N THR A 237 5.51 0.53 -9.23
CA THR A 237 4.97 0.10 -10.52
C THR A 237 5.34 -1.37 -10.74
N PRO A 238 4.38 -2.23 -11.10
CA PRO A 238 4.65 -3.64 -11.37
C PRO A 238 5.69 -3.82 -12.49
N ILE A 239 6.61 -4.76 -12.29
CA ILE A 239 7.55 -5.18 -13.32
C ILE A 239 6.84 -6.20 -14.21
N ARG A 240 6.53 -5.81 -15.46
CA ARG A 240 5.94 -6.72 -16.44
C ARG A 240 7.02 -7.62 -17.01
N ARG A 241 6.96 -8.92 -16.71
CA ARG A 241 7.77 -9.93 -17.39
C ARG A 241 7.01 -10.38 -18.63
N SER A 242 7.55 -10.13 -19.81
CA SER A 242 7.05 -10.77 -21.01
C SER A 242 7.33 -12.27 -20.91
N VAL A 243 6.27 -13.07 -20.82
CA VAL A 243 6.37 -14.52 -21.04
C VAL A 243 6.47 -14.73 -22.55
N PRO A 244 7.56 -15.30 -23.09
CA PRO A 244 7.65 -15.58 -24.52
C PRO A 244 6.50 -16.52 -24.94
N LEU A 245 5.74 -16.17 -25.98
CA LEU A 245 4.60 -16.96 -26.46
C LEU A 245 4.95 -18.44 -26.76
N ASN A 246 6.23 -18.73 -27.08
CA ASN A 246 6.71 -20.10 -27.29
C ASN A 246 6.80 -20.96 -26.01
N THR A 247 6.54 -20.40 -24.82
CA THR A 247 6.49 -21.15 -23.55
C THR A 247 5.07 -21.46 -23.10
N LEU A 248 4.05 -20.96 -23.80
CA LEU A 248 2.67 -21.39 -23.60
C LEU A 248 2.49 -22.72 -24.33
N THR A 249 2.40 -23.82 -23.59
CA THR A 249 1.94 -25.10 -24.14
C THR A 249 0.57 -24.88 -24.79
N PRO A 250 0.37 -25.28 -26.05
CA PRO A 250 -0.94 -25.18 -26.69
C PRO A 250 -1.98 -25.93 -25.85
N VAL A 251 -3.12 -25.29 -25.62
CA VAL A 251 -4.29 -25.92 -25.00
C VAL A 251 -4.65 -27.13 -25.87
N PRO A 252 -4.72 -28.35 -25.31
CA PRO A 252 -5.12 -29.51 -26.10
C PRO A 252 -6.51 -29.25 -26.65
N GLU A 253 -6.65 -29.31 -27.98
CA GLU A 253 -7.96 -29.32 -28.63
C GLU A 253 -8.74 -30.51 -28.08
N GLU A 254 -9.82 -30.24 -27.33
CA GLU A 254 -10.79 -31.27 -27.00
C GLU A 254 -11.37 -31.82 -28.31
N LYS A 255 -11.02 -33.06 -28.63
CA LYS A 255 -11.76 -33.85 -29.61
C LYS A 255 -12.97 -34.44 -28.90
N GLY A 256 -14.14 -33.88 -29.19
CA GLY A 256 -15.46 -34.40 -28.80
C GLY A 256 -16.56 -33.77 -29.61
#